data_AF-A0A085G111-F1
#
_entry.id   AF-A0A085G111-F1
#
_cell.length_a   1.000
_cell.length_b   1.000
_cell.length_c   1.000
_cell.angle_alpha   90.00
_cell.angle_beta   90.00
_cell.angle_gamma   90.00
#
_symmetry.space_group_name_H-M   'P 1'
#
loop_
_entity.id
_entity.type
_entity.pdbx_description
1 polymer ?
#
loop_
_entity_poly.entity_id
_entity_poly.type
_entity_poly.pdbx_seq_one_letter_code
_entity_poly.pdbx_strand_id
1 'polypeptide(L)'
;MTFLDNAIGLFSPGWKASRLRARAVIQAYEAVKPTRTHKARRENRSADQLSQMGAASLREQARWLDNNHDLVIGVFDKLEERVVGAKGIIVEPHPKLTNGKIAKQLAADIRKKWGEWSVKPEVTGQFTRPMLERLMLRTWLRDGEVFAQLVQGKATGLEPVAGVSFWLEALEPDFVPMNSDTAKKLNQGVFQDDWGRPKKYQVYKALPVSGRQFDTKEIDAENMLHLKFTRRLHQTRGTSLLSGVLMRLSALKEYEDSELTAARIAAALGMYIKKGDGQSFDGDAEQSDDREVMIQPGMLYDDLKPGEEIGMIKSDRPNPNLETFRNGQLRAVAAGSRLSFSSTARNYNGTYSAQRQELVESTDGYLILQDWFIGAVTRRMYRSWLKMAIASGEIKVPRGVDMETLYGAVYSGPVMPWIDPVKEANAWKLQIRGGAATESDWVRASGRNPDEVKTRRKAEVDENSELGLVFDTDPANDKGGTSAEVKQPGEPPPESQRKK
;
A
#
# COMPACT_ATOMS: atom_id res chain seq x y z
N MET A 1 -38.70 -16.49 17.84
CA MET A 1 -39.36 -17.20 18.97
C MET A 1 -40.81 -17.47 18.60
N THR A 2 -41.26 -18.72 18.63
CA THR A 2 -42.65 -19.08 18.25
C THR A 2 -43.56 -19.13 19.48
N PHE A 3 -44.84 -18.76 19.32
CA PHE A 3 -45.89 -18.78 20.37
C PHE A 3 -45.92 -20.10 21.17
N LEU A 4 -45.74 -21.22 20.48
CA LEU A 4 -45.61 -22.57 21.05
C LEU A 4 -44.47 -22.73 22.06
N ASP A 5 -43.30 -22.12 21.82
CA ASP A 5 -42.16 -22.24 22.75
C ASP A 5 -42.37 -21.40 24.02
N ASN A 6 -43.20 -20.34 23.94
CA ASN A 6 -43.59 -19.56 25.12
C ASN A 6 -44.65 -20.29 25.96
N ALA A 7 -45.62 -20.94 25.32
CA ALA A 7 -46.57 -21.81 26.00
C ALA A 7 -45.88 -22.98 26.72
N ILE A 8 -44.94 -23.68 26.05
CA ILE A 8 -44.18 -24.77 26.68
C ILE A 8 -43.31 -24.26 27.85
N GLY A 9 -42.81 -23.02 27.78
CA GLY A 9 -42.04 -22.41 28.88
C GLY A 9 -42.81 -22.14 30.16
N LEU A 10 -44.13 -21.92 30.05
CA LEU A 10 -44.99 -21.69 31.20
C LEU A 10 -45.24 -22.98 31.99
N PHE A 11 -45.29 -24.12 31.31
CA PHE A 11 -45.59 -25.42 31.94
C PHE A 11 -44.35 -26.30 32.18
N SER A 12 -43.31 -26.19 31.36
CA SER A 12 -42.06 -26.93 31.51
C SER A 12 -40.85 -26.13 31.02
N PRO A 13 -40.23 -25.33 31.89
CA PRO A 13 -39.06 -24.51 31.56
C PRO A 13 -37.87 -25.34 31.07
N GLY A 14 -37.65 -26.53 31.64
CA GLY A 14 -36.58 -27.44 31.23
C GLY A 14 -36.74 -27.96 29.80
N TRP A 15 -37.97 -28.25 29.38
CA TRP A 15 -38.25 -28.74 28.02
C TRP A 15 -38.11 -27.62 26.98
N LYS A 16 -38.56 -26.40 27.29
CA LYS A 16 -38.28 -25.20 26.48
C LYS A 16 -36.78 -24.97 26.30
N ALA A 17 -36.00 -25.05 27.38
CA ALA A 17 -34.56 -24.87 27.34
C ALA A 17 -33.87 -25.94 26.46
N SER A 18 -34.29 -27.20 26.57
CA SER A 18 -33.77 -28.30 25.74
C SER A 18 -34.07 -28.08 24.24
N ARG A 19 -35.28 -27.59 23.92
CA ARG A 19 -35.73 -27.37 22.54
C ARG A 19 -35.07 -26.15 21.91
N LEU A 20 -34.84 -25.08 22.69
CA LEU A 20 -34.06 -23.93 22.26
C LEU A 20 -32.59 -24.29 22.02
N ARG A 21 -31.99 -25.13 22.87
CA ARG A 21 -30.64 -25.69 22.63
C ARG A 21 -30.61 -26.54 21.36
N ALA A 22 -31.56 -27.45 21.18
CA ALA A 22 -31.65 -28.27 19.98
C ALA A 22 -31.84 -27.42 18.71
N ARG A 23 -32.67 -26.37 18.76
CA ARG A 23 -32.82 -25.41 17.64
C ARG A 23 -31.56 -24.61 17.36
N ALA A 24 -30.86 -24.13 18.39
CA ALA A 24 -29.58 -23.44 18.22
C ALA A 24 -28.53 -24.38 17.60
N VAL A 25 -28.50 -25.65 18.01
CA VAL A 25 -27.63 -26.68 17.41
C VAL A 25 -28.04 -26.97 15.96
N ILE A 26 -29.33 -27.08 15.66
CA ILE A 26 -29.82 -27.28 14.28
C ILE A 26 -29.51 -26.07 13.39
N GLN A 27 -29.69 -24.83 13.88
CA GLN A 27 -29.33 -23.61 13.13
C GLN A 27 -27.82 -23.48 12.93
N ALA A 28 -27.03 -23.82 13.94
CA ALA A 28 -25.58 -23.94 13.81
C ALA A 28 -25.19 -25.01 12.78
N TYR A 29 -25.97 -26.09 12.66
CA TYR A 29 -25.76 -27.16 11.68
C TYR A 29 -26.31 -26.81 10.28
N GLU A 30 -27.36 -26.00 10.17
CA GLU A 30 -27.90 -25.47 8.90
C GLU A 30 -26.90 -24.51 8.24
N ALA A 31 -26.14 -23.73 9.02
CA ALA A 31 -25.02 -22.94 8.50
C ALA A 31 -23.92 -23.80 7.83
N VAL A 32 -23.79 -25.07 8.26
CA VAL A 32 -22.82 -26.03 7.72
C VAL A 32 -23.37 -26.81 6.52
N LYS A 33 -24.69 -27.05 6.45
CA LYS A 33 -25.30 -27.82 5.35
C LYS A 33 -25.46 -26.97 4.09
N PRO A 34 -24.85 -27.36 2.96
CA PRO A 34 -25.10 -26.69 1.69
C PRO A 34 -26.56 -26.90 1.27
N THR A 35 -27.31 -25.81 1.11
CA THR A 35 -28.68 -25.82 0.59
C THR A 35 -28.71 -25.22 -0.81
N ARG A 36 -29.84 -25.35 -1.53
CA ARG A 36 -30.01 -24.76 -2.87
C ARG A 36 -29.77 -23.24 -2.89
N THR A 37 -30.10 -22.55 -1.79
CA THR A 37 -29.90 -21.11 -1.58
C THR A 37 -28.58 -20.78 -0.87
N HIS A 38 -27.97 -21.73 -0.14
CA HIS A 38 -26.67 -21.57 0.51
C HIS A 38 -25.66 -22.60 -0.03
N LYS A 39 -25.10 -22.33 -1.21
CA LYS A 39 -23.96 -23.09 -1.75
C LYS A 39 -22.67 -22.59 -1.10
N ALA A 40 -22.41 -23.02 0.13
CA ALA A 40 -21.14 -22.73 0.80
C ALA A 40 -19.97 -23.32 -0.01
N ARG A 41 -19.15 -22.45 -0.62
CA ARG A 41 -17.89 -22.84 -1.25
C ARG A 41 -16.88 -23.13 -0.13
N ARG A 42 -16.35 -24.35 -0.10
CA ARG A 42 -15.37 -24.79 0.92
C ARG A 42 -13.97 -24.87 0.31
N GLU A 43 -12.96 -24.53 1.09
CA GLU A 43 -11.55 -24.63 0.68
C GLU A 43 -10.81 -25.58 1.62
N ASN A 44 -10.55 -26.80 1.15
CA ASN A 44 -9.89 -27.85 1.93
C ASN A 44 -8.39 -27.96 1.63
N ARG A 45 -7.88 -27.23 0.62
CA ARG A 45 -6.46 -27.30 0.24
C ARG A 45 -5.59 -26.54 1.24
N SER A 46 -4.35 -26.98 1.40
CA SER A 46 -3.34 -26.25 2.19
C SER A 46 -2.98 -24.93 1.50
N ALA A 47 -2.36 -24.01 2.24
CA ALA A 47 -1.92 -22.73 1.67
C ALA A 47 -0.89 -22.95 0.55
N ASP A 48 0.00 -23.92 0.72
CA ASP A 48 1.03 -24.26 -0.28
C ASP A 48 0.43 -24.92 -1.51
N GLN A 49 -0.59 -25.78 -1.37
CA GLN A 49 -1.31 -26.33 -2.52
C GLN A 49 -1.97 -25.23 -3.35
N LEU A 50 -2.58 -24.23 -2.70
CA LEU A 50 -3.15 -23.08 -3.39
C LEU A 50 -2.09 -22.23 -4.09
N SER A 51 -0.97 -21.98 -3.41
CA SER A 51 0.17 -21.27 -3.97
C SER A 51 0.72 -21.97 -5.21
N GLN A 52 0.88 -23.31 -5.15
CA GLN A 52 1.39 -24.13 -6.25
C GLN A 52 0.53 -23.99 -7.52
N MET A 53 -0.78 -23.94 -7.35
CA MET A 53 -1.73 -23.89 -8.47
C MET A 53 -1.93 -22.49 -9.04
N GLY A 54 -1.84 -21.45 -8.19
CA GLY A 54 -2.35 -20.12 -8.54
C GLY A 54 -1.37 -18.97 -8.38
N ALA A 55 -0.31 -19.07 -7.58
CA ALA A 55 0.52 -17.92 -7.23
C ALA A 55 1.21 -17.30 -8.46
N ALA A 56 1.72 -18.14 -9.38
CA ALA A 56 2.33 -17.67 -10.63
C ALA A 56 1.34 -16.92 -11.52
N SER A 57 0.15 -17.49 -11.77
CA SER A 57 -0.89 -16.84 -12.57
C SER A 57 -1.40 -15.55 -11.94
N LEU A 58 -1.61 -15.53 -10.61
CA LEU A 58 -2.03 -14.32 -9.89
C LEU A 58 -0.98 -13.21 -9.99
N ARG A 59 0.31 -13.58 -9.92
CA ARG A 59 1.43 -12.65 -10.12
C ARG A 59 1.43 -12.06 -11.52
N GLU A 60 1.30 -12.89 -12.55
CA GLU A 60 1.27 -12.44 -13.95
C GLU A 60 0.09 -11.50 -14.22
N GLN A 61 -1.09 -11.82 -13.70
CA GLN A 61 -2.27 -10.95 -13.77
C GLN A 61 -2.05 -9.63 -13.04
N ALA A 62 -1.47 -9.66 -11.83
CA ALA A 62 -1.14 -8.46 -11.08
C ALA A 62 -0.13 -7.55 -11.82
N ARG A 63 0.88 -8.15 -12.46
CA ARG A 63 1.86 -7.42 -13.30
C ARG A 63 1.20 -6.80 -14.53
N TRP A 64 0.31 -7.53 -15.20
CA TRP A 64 -0.43 -6.98 -16.34
C TRP A 64 -1.27 -5.78 -15.92
N LEU A 65 -1.97 -5.87 -14.79
CA LEU A 65 -2.75 -4.76 -14.25
C LEU A 65 -1.87 -3.58 -13.81
N ASP A 66 -0.73 -3.82 -13.19
CA ASP A 66 0.24 -2.78 -12.82
C ASP A 66 0.78 -2.03 -14.05
N ASN A 67 0.92 -2.70 -15.20
CA ASN A 67 1.38 -2.05 -16.42
C ASN A 67 0.27 -1.34 -17.22
N ASN A 68 -1.00 -1.79 -17.10
CA ASN A 68 -2.08 -1.40 -18.02
C ASN A 68 -3.29 -0.74 -17.34
N HIS A 69 -3.33 -0.66 -16.02
CA HIS A 69 -4.44 -0.08 -15.26
C HIS A 69 -3.94 1.04 -14.33
N ASP A 70 -4.28 2.27 -14.69
CA ASP A 70 -4.03 3.52 -13.95
C ASP A 70 -4.40 3.47 -12.46
N LEU A 71 -5.55 2.89 -12.09
CA LEU A 71 -5.94 2.73 -10.69
C LEU A 71 -4.97 1.82 -9.91
N VAL A 72 -4.48 0.77 -10.55
CA VAL A 72 -3.56 -0.19 -9.94
C VAL A 72 -2.17 0.42 -9.76
N ILE A 73 -1.72 1.19 -10.75
CA ILE A 73 -0.50 2.01 -10.65
C ILE A 73 -0.61 2.94 -9.45
N GLY A 74 -1.71 3.71 -9.36
CA GLY A 74 -1.94 4.65 -8.27
C GLY A 74 -2.04 3.99 -6.89
N VAL A 75 -2.57 2.76 -6.81
CA VAL A 75 -2.59 1.94 -5.59
C VAL A 75 -1.18 1.60 -5.12
N PHE A 76 -0.32 1.08 -6.00
CA PHE A 76 1.03 0.70 -5.63
C PHE A 76 1.92 1.92 -5.34
N ASP A 77 1.83 2.98 -6.14
CA ASP A 77 2.55 4.22 -5.89
C ASP A 77 2.20 4.78 -4.50
N LYS A 78 0.92 4.73 -4.11
CA LYS A 78 0.50 5.21 -2.79
C LYS A 78 1.03 4.36 -1.65
N LEU A 79 1.07 3.04 -1.83
CA LEU A 79 1.65 2.13 -0.85
C LEU A 79 3.16 2.36 -0.71
N GLU A 80 3.88 2.59 -1.81
CA GLU A 80 5.30 2.96 -1.78
C GLU A 80 5.55 4.25 -1.01
N GLU A 81 4.77 5.30 -1.28
CA GLU A 81 4.85 6.59 -0.58
C GLU A 81 4.63 6.46 0.93
N ARG A 82 3.66 5.65 1.34
CA ARG A 82 3.23 5.55 2.74
C ARG A 82 4.03 4.54 3.57
N VAL A 83 4.50 3.46 2.95
CA VAL A 83 5.22 2.40 3.66
C VAL A 83 6.71 2.71 3.76
N VAL A 84 7.35 3.08 2.64
CA VAL A 84 8.81 3.32 2.56
C VAL A 84 9.12 4.81 2.42
N GLY A 85 8.37 5.50 1.57
CA GLY A 85 8.47 6.93 1.30
C GLY A 85 9.76 7.39 0.62
N ALA A 86 9.90 8.71 0.49
CA ALA A 86 10.92 9.32 -0.38
C ALA A 86 12.37 9.06 0.08
N LYS A 87 12.60 9.02 1.40
CA LYS A 87 13.94 8.83 1.99
C LYS A 87 14.25 7.36 2.34
N GLY A 88 13.34 6.44 2.02
CA GLY A 88 13.41 5.06 2.47
C GLY A 88 13.17 4.94 3.98
N ILE A 89 13.36 3.73 4.50
CA ILE A 89 13.29 3.51 5.95
C ILE A 89 14.50 4.16 6.61
N ILE A 90 14.24 5.07 7.54
CA ILE A 90 15.28 5.73 8.33
C ILE A 90 15.76 4.73 9.39
N VAL A 91 17.08 4.53 9.45
CA VAL A 91 17.72 3.67 10.44
C VAL A 91 18.53 4.55 11.38
N GLU A 92 18.16 4.55 12.66
CA GLU A 92 18.84 5.32 13.70
C GLU A 92 19.55 4.35 14.66
N PRO A 93 20.88 4.20 14.55
CA PRO A 93 21.66 3.37 15.46
C PRO A 93 21.54 3.87 16.90
N HIS A 94 21.28 2.97 17.84
CA HIS A 94 21.22 3.28 19.28
C HIS A 94 22.10 2.33 20.10
N PRO A 95 23.41 2.18 19.79
CA PRO A 95 24.32 1.40 20.62
C PRO A 95 24.46 2.04 21.99
N LYS A 96 24.50 1.21 23.04
CA LYS A 96 24.71 1.66 24.43
C LYS A 96 26.10 1.30 24.91
N LEU A 97 26.63 2.14 25.78
CA LEU A 97 27.79 1.84 26.61
C LEU A 97 27.37 0.92 27.75
N THR A 98 28.33 0.25 28.38
CA THR A 98 28.10 -0.61 29.56
C THR A 98 27.45 0.13 30.74
N ASN A 99 27.57 1.46 30.79
CA ASN A 99 26.90 2.32 31.78
C ASN A 99 25.45 2.70 31.40
N GLY A 100 24.90 2.13 30.33
CA GLY A 100 23.53 2.38 29.85
C GLY A 100 23.35 3.66 29.02
N LYS A 101 24.35 4.53 28.91
CA LYS A 101 24.28 5.75 28.07
C LYS A 101 24.45 5.39 26.59
N ILE A 102 23.82 6.16 25.71
CA ILE A 102 23.97 5.99 24.26
C ILE A 102 25.41 6.35 23.86
N ALA A 103 26.05 5.47 23.08
CA ALA A 103 27.37 5.71 22.49
C ALA A 103 27.25 6.66 21.28
N LYS A 104 27.09 7.97 21.57
CA LYS A 104 26.77 9.00 20.56
C LYS A 104 27.76 9.05 19.39
N GLN A 105 29.05 8.97 19.65
CA GLN A 105 30.09 9.01 18.60
C GLN A 105 29.98 7.81 17.67
N LEU A 106 29.91 6.59 18.24
CA LEU A 106 29.71 5.36 17.45
C LEU A 106 28.41 5.41 16.65
N ALA A 107 27.32 5.90 17.23
CA ALA A 107 26.04 6.04 16.53
C ALA A 107 26.13 7.00 15.34
N ALA A 108 26.87 8.12 15.49
CA ALA A 108 27.11 9.07 14.41
C ALA A 108 27.98 8.48 13.29
N ASP A 109 29.05 7.75 13.65
CA ASP A 109 29.93 7.08 12.69
C ASP A 109 29.18 6.01 11.87
N ILE A 110 28.39 5.17 12.56
CA ILE A 110 27.53 4.18 11.90
C ILE A 110 26.55 4.87 10.95
N ARG A 111 25.91 5.97 11.37
CA ARG A 111 24.93 6.69 10.54
C ARG A 111 25.57 7.29 9.29
N LYS A 112 26.75 7.90 9.44
CA LYS A 112 27.50 8.47 8.32
C LYS A 112 27.85 7.38 7.30
N LYS A 113 28.46 6.28 7.76
CA LYS A 113 28.84 5.16 6.90
C LYS A 113 27.64 4.46 6.26
N TRP A 114 26.53 4.35 6.98
CA TRP A 114 25.27 3.81 6.44
C TRP A 114 24.73 4.70 5.32
N GLY A 115 24.82 6.02 5.46
CA GLY A 115 24.47 6.98 4.42
C GLY A 115 25.35 6.86 3.17
N GLU A 116 26.68 6.78 3.35
CA GLU A 116 27.64 6.59 2.26
C GLU A 116 27.38 5.29 1.48
N TRP A 117 27.14 4.17 2.19
CA TRP A 117 26.80 2.89 1.58
C TRP A 117 25.44 2.92 0.85
N SER A 118 24.47 3.66 1.39
CA SER A 118 23.10 3.74 0.85
C SER A 118 23.01 4.39 -0.55
N VAL A 119 24.10 4.94 -1.10
CA VAL A 119 24.12 5.53 -2.45
C VAL A 119 24.05 4.45 -3.54
N LYS A 120 24.74 3.31 -3.36
CA LYS A 120 24.77 2.19 -4.31
C LYS A 120 24.83 0.83 -3.59
N PRO A 121 23.80 0.45 -2.81
CA PRO A 121 23.83 -0.74 -1.96
C PRO A 121 23.73 -2.08 -2.70
N GLU A 122 23.42 -2.09 -3.99
CA GLU A 122 23.12 -3.31 -4.75
C GLU A 122 24.15 -3.60 -5.85
N VAL A 123 24.23 -4.88 -6.25
CA VAL A 123 25.31 -5.43 -7.08
C VAL A 123 25.47 -4.78 -8.46
N THR A 124 24.42 -4.20 -9.03
CA THR A 124 24.44 -3.52 -10.33
C THR A 124 24.83 -2.03 -10.23
N GLY A 125 24.78 -1.45 -9.02
CA GLY A 125 25.12 -0.05 -8.77
C GLY A 125 24.18 0.99 -9.41
N GLN A 126 22.99 0.57 -9.85
CA GLN A 126 21.98 1.39 -10.53
C GLN A 126 21.04 2.11 -9.54
N PHE A 127 20.77 1.50 -8.38
CA PHE A 127 19.76 2.01 -7.45
C PHE A 127 20.37 2.54 -6.17
N THR A 128 19.82 3.66 -5.68
CA THR A 128 20.02 4.10 -4.29
C THR A 128 19.16 3.25 -3.34
N ARG A 129 19.51 3.19 -2.05
CA ARG A 129 18.74 2.41 -1.06
C ARG A 129 17.24 2.75 -1.05
N PRO A 130 16.81 4.02 -1.00
CA PRO A 130 15.38 4.34 -0.99
C PRO A 130 14.65 3.90 -2.27
N MET A 131 15.33 3.92 -3.41
CA MET A 131 14.77 3.44 -4.67
C MET A 131 14.65 1.92 -4.68
N LEU A 132 15.70 1.22 -4.23
CA LEU A 132 15.71 -0.23 -4.08
C LEU A 132 14.62 -0.72 -3.12
N GLU A 133 14.49 -0.08 -1.95
CA GLU A 133 13.46 -0.43 -0.95
C GLU A 133 12.04 -0.27 -1.52
N ARG A 134 11.77 0.76 -2.32
CA ARG A 134 10.48 0.95 -3.00
C ARG A 134 10.23 -0.10 -4.08
N LEU A 135 11.22 -0.42 -4.91
CA LEU A 135 11.10 -1.48 -5.91
C LEU A 135 10.87 -2.85 -5.27
N MET A 136 11.56 -3.14 -4.16
CA MET A 136 11.35 -4.36 -3.38
C MET A 136 9.94 -4.40 -2.76
N LEU A 137 9.46 -3.27 -2.24
CA LEU A 137 8.09 -3.16 -1.72
C LEU A 137 7.05 -3.39 -2.83
N ARG A 138 7.21 -2.74 -3.99
CA ARG A 138 6.29 -2.92 -5.13
C ARG A 138 6.25 -4.37 -5.57
N THR A 139 7.42 -4.99 -5.72
CA THR A 139 7.55 -6.41 -6.06
C THR A 139 6.84 -7.29 -5.02
N TRP A 140 7.06 -7.04 -3.74
CA TRP A 140 6.39 -7.78 -2.67
C TRP A 140 4.86 -7.66 -2.70
N LEU A 141 4.33 -6.46 -2.89
CA LEU A 141 2.88 -6.24 -2.86
C LEU A 141 2.20 -6.72 -4.16
N ARG A 142 2.84 -6.49 -5.31
CA ARG A 142 2.37 -6.89 -6.65
C ARG A 142 2.48 -8.39 -6.86
N ASP A 143 3.68 -8.95 -6.66
CA ASP A 143 3.99 -10.35 -6.96
C ASP A 143 3.70 -11.30 -5.79
N GLY A 144 3.50 -10.72 -4.58
CA GLY A 144 3.22 -11.44 -3.35
C GLY A 144 4.44 -11.69 -2.48
N GLU A 145 5.64 -11.62 -3.04
CA GLU A 145 6.90 -11.85 -2.34
C GLU A 145 8.05 -11.13 -3.03
N VAL A 146 9.16 -10.98 -2.34
CA VAL A 146 10.42 -10.48 -2.89
C VAL A 146 11.58 -11.18 -2.22
N PHE A 147 12.64 -11.42 -2.99
CA PHE A 147 13.86 -12.04 -2.52
C PHE A 147 15.02 -11.04 -2.64
N ALA A 148 16.03 -11.16 -1.77
CA ALA A 148 17.30 -10.52 -2.01
C ALA A 148 18.44 -11.35 -1.41
N GLN A 149 19.45 -11.67 -2.21
CA GLN A 149 20.67 -12.32 -1.73
C GLN A 149 21.58 -11.27 -1.06
N LEU A 150 22.04 -11.60 0.14
CA LEU A 150 23.06 -10.85 0.87
C LEU A 150 24.44 -11.29 0.37
N VAL A 151 25.06 -10.48 -0.48
CA VAL A 151 26.39 -10.74 -1.03
C VAL A 151 27.43 -10.10 -0.13
N GLN A 152 28.34 -10.91 0.43
CA GLN A 152 29.31 -10.47 1.44
C GLN A 152 30.72 -10.94 1.07
N GLY A 153 31.73 -10.14 1.42
CA GLY A 153 33.14 -10.51 1.25
C GLY A 153 33.69 -10.25 -0.16
N LYS A 154 34.65 -11.07 -0.61
CA LYS A 154 35.26 -10.91 -1.94
C LYS A 154 34.39 -11.57 -3.00
N ALA A 155 33.53 -10.79 -3.64
CA ALA A 155 32.78 -11.20 -4.83
C ALA A 155 33.51 -10.70 -6.09
N THR A 156 33.76 -11.61 -7.03
CA THR A 156 34.45 -11.28 -8.29
C THR A 156 33.67 -10.22 -9.07
N GLY A 157 34.32 -9.12 -9.42
CA GLY A 157 33.72 -8.03 -10.21
C GLY A 157 32.90 -7.02 -9.40
N LEU A 158 32.83 -7.13 -8.07
CA LEU A 158 32.16 -6.14 -7.21
C LEU A 158 33.19 -5.34 -6.40
N GLU A 159 33.10 -4.01 -6.51
CA GLU A 159 33.93 -3.08 -5.77
C GLU A 159 33.25 -2.61 -4.49
N PRO A 160 33.95 -2.58 -3.33
CA PRO A 160 33.35 -2.20 -2.05
C PRO A 160 32.75 -0.80 -2.07
N VAL A 161 31.51 -0.67 -1.60
CA VAL A 161 30.83 0.63 -1.52
C VAL A 161 31.10 1.22 -0.14
N ALA A 162 31.67 2.42 -0.12
CA ALA A 162 32.13 3.08 1.11
C ALA A 162 33.11 2.22 1.94
N GLY A 163 33.94 1.40 1.27
CA GLY A 163 34.90 0.51 1.93
C GLY A 163 34.28 -0.75 2.56
N VAL A 164 32.97 -0.97 2.40
CA VAL A 164 32.26 -2.13 2.96
C VAL A 164 31.97 -3.14 1.85
N SER A 165 32.50 -4.37 2.00
CA SER A 165 32.27 -5.48 1.06
C SER A 165 30.92 -6.18 1.33
N PHE A 166 29.84 -5.43 1.12
CA PHE A 166 28.46 -5.88 1.31
C PHE A 166 27.54 -5.28 0.25
N TRP A 167 26.81 -6.14 -0.45
CA TRP A 167 25.86 -5.77 -1.50
C TRP A 167 24.58 -6.59 -1.40
N LEU A 168 23.53 -6.06 -2.01
CA LEU A 168 22.26 -6.75 -2.20
C LEU A 168 22.09 -7.14 -3.66
N GLU A 169 21.73 -8.38 -3.91
CA GLU A 169 21.20 -8.80 -5.20
C GLU A 169 19.70 -8.97 -5.01
N ALA A 170 18.91 -7.95 -5.39
CA ALA A 170 17.46 -8.03 -5.33
C ALA A 170 16.94 -8.94 -6.46
N LEU A 171 16.09 -9.89 -6.10
CA LEU A 171 15.64 -10.95 -6.97
C LEU A 171 14.11 -10.94 -7.04
N GLU A 172 13.59 -10.89 -8.26
CA GLU A 172 12.18 -11.12 -8.48
C GLU A 172 11.79 -12.56 -8.10
N PRO A 173 10.53 -12.82 -7.73
CA PRO A 173 10.08 -14.14 -7.31
C PRO A 173 10.23 -15.26 -8.34
N ASP A 174 10.45 -14.94 -9.61
CA ASP A 174 10.65 -15.89 -10.71
C ASP A 174 12.05 -16.54 -10.65
N PHE A 175 13.02 -15.89 -10.01
CA PHE A 175 14.34 -16.49 -9.75
C PHE A 175 14.25 -17.71 -8.83
N VAL A 176 13.19 -17.83 -8.01
CA VAL A 176 12.98 -18.98 -7.13
C VAL A 176 11.93 -19.91 -7.74
N PRO A 177 12.31 -21.10 -8.23
CA PRO A 177 11.40 -22.02 -8.88
C PRO A 177 10.25 -22.46 -7.96
N MET A 178 9.11 -22.82 -8.55
CA MET A 178 7.95 -23.34 -7.83
C MET A 178 7.96 -24.88 -7.72
N ASN A 179 9.09 -25.53 -7.97
CA ASN A 179 9.20 -26.99 -7.87
C ASN A 179 9.19 -27.44 -6.40
N SER A 180 8.63 -28.62 -6.16
CA SER A 180 8.59 -29.25 -4.84
C SER A 180 9.04 -30.70 -4.94
N ASP A 181 9.80 -31.16 -3.96
CA ASP A 181 10.30 -32.53 -3.83
C ASP A 181 10.26 -32.93 -2.35
N THR A 182 9.30 -33.77 -1.99
CA THR A 182 9.08 -34.21 -0.60
C THR A 182 10.28 -34.99 -0.05
N ALA A 183 10.98 -35.76 -0.88
CA ALA A 183 12.13 -36.56 -0.42
C ALA A 183 13.30 -35.66 0.01
N LYS A 184 13.47 -34.52 -0.66
CA LYS A 184 14.49 -33.52 -0.35
C LYS A 184 14.01 -32.44 0.63
N LYS A 185 12.77 -32.55 1.15
CA LYS A 185 12.10 -31.49 1.93
C LYS A 185 12.12 -30.13 1.21
N LEU A 186 12.01 -30.18 -0.12
CA LEU A 186 11.93 -29.02 -0.99
C LEU A 186 10.46 -28.68 -1.21
N ASN A 187 10.08 -27.45 -0.89
CA ASN A 187 8.74 -26.93 -1.10
C ASN A 187 8.83 -25.60 -1.82
N GLN A 188 8.34 -25.54 -3.06
CA GLN A 188 8.30 -24.35 -3.90
C GLN A 188 9.63 -23.59 -3.98
N GLY A 189 10.72 -24.31 -4.22
CA GLY A 189 12.08 -23.76 -4.31
C GLY A 189 12.74 -23.46 -2.96
N VAL A 190 12.10 -23.77 -1.84
CA VAL A 190 12.64 -23.56 -0.48
C VAL A 190 12.87 -24.89 0.21
N PHE A 191 14.10 -25.16 0.62
CA PHE A 191 14.44 -26.32 1.45
C PHE A 191 14.08 -26.03 2.90
N GLN A 192 13.28 -26.90 3.53
CA GLN A 192 12.78 -26.72 4.89
C GLN A 192 13.28 -27.80 5.84
N ASP A 193 13.38 -27.45 7.13
CA ASP A 193 13.56 -28.44 8.20
C ASP A 193 12.22 -29.05 8.65
N ASP A 194 12.26 -29.98 9.61
CA ASP A 194 11.05 -30.66 10.13
C ASP A 194 10.05 -29.71 10.81
N TRP A 195 10.48 -28.50 11.18
CA TRP A 195 9.64 -27.45 11.75
C TRP A 195 9.12 -26.46 10.70
N GLY A 196 9.43 -26.68 9.41
CA GLY A 196 9.08 -25.78 8.32
C GLY A 196 9.95 -24.53 8.24
N ARG A 197 11.11 -24.49 8.92
CA ARG A 197 12.03 -23.35 8.85
C ARG A 197 12.86 -23.43 7.56
N PRO A 198 12.98 -22.33 6.80
CA PRO A 198 13.85 -22.30 5.62
C PRO A 198 15.32 -22.54 5.98
N LYS A 199 15.98 -23.48 5.31
CA LYS A 199 17.41 -23.77 5.42
C LYS A 199 18.19 -23.23 4.24
N LYS A 200 17.67 -23.43 3.03
CA LYS A 200 18.28 -22.99 1.78
C LYS A 200 17.21 -22.63 0.76
N TYR A 201 17.59 -21.86 -0.24
CA TYR A 201 16.77 -21.49 -1.38
C TYR A 201 17.44 -22.00 -2.65
N GLN A 202 16.66 -22.68 -3.50
CA GLN A 202 17.06 -22.94 -4.88
C GLN A 202 16.78 -21.68 -5.70
N VAL A 203 17.78 -21.17 -6.41
CA VAL A 203 17.67 -19.90 -7.15
C VAL A 203 18.29 -20.06 -8.53
N TYR A 204 17.62 -19.59 -9.57
CA TYR A 204 18.18 -19.55 -10.92
C TYR A 204 19.35 -18.56 -11.01
N LYS A 205 20.40 -18.89 -11.77
CA LYS A 205 21.55 -17.98 -11.98
C LYS A 205 21.23 -16.80 -12.88
N ALA A 206 20.18 -16.91 -13.70
CA ALA A 206 19.69 -15.87 -14.60
C ALA A 206 18.16 -15.87 -14.59
N LEU A 207 17.55 -14.74 -14.96
CA LEU A 207 16.10 -14.64 -15.06
C LEU A 207 15.58 -15.73 -16.01
N PRO A 208 14.58 -16.53 -15.61
CA PRO A 208 14.08 -17.58 -16.47
C PRO A 208 13.35 -16.98 -17.68
N VAL A 209 13.88 -17.22 -18.88
CA VAL A 209 13.27 -16.85 -20.17
C VAL A 209 12.89 -18.13 -20.92
N SER A 210 11.67 -18.18 -21.47
CA SER A 210 11.15 -19.36 -22.18
C SER A 210 12.17 -19.98 -23.15
N GLY A 211 12.32 -21.31 -23.10
CA GLY A 211 13.13 -22.09 -24.05
C GLY A 211 14.61 -22.27 -23.70
N ARG A 212 15.09 -21.85 -22.52
CA ARG A 212 16.47 -22.12 -22.05
C ARG A 212 16.52 -23.08 -20.87
N GLN A 213 17.56 -23.93 -20.84
CA GLN A 213 17.89 -24.70 -19.65
C GLN A 213 18.46 -23.76 -18.59
N PHE A 214 17.91 -23.82 -17.38
CA PHE A 214 18.30 -22.92 -16.30
C PHE A 214 19.20 -23.62 -15.30
N ASP A 215 20.39 -23.08 -15.13
CA ASP A 215 21.24 -23.42 -14.01
C ASP A 215 20.66 -22.87 -12.71
N THR A 216 20.68 -23.69 -11.66
CA THR A 216 20.33 -23.27 -10.31
C THR A 216 21.57 -23.20 -9.42
N LYS A 217 21.56 -22.26 -8.47
CA LYS A 217 22.47 -22.14 -7.33
C LYS A 217 21.66 -22.35 -6.04
N GLU A 218 22.31 -22.88 -5.01
CA GLU A 218 21.72 -22.92 -3.67
C GLU A 218 22.26 -21.74 -2.85
N ILE A 219 21.37 -21.05 -2.13
CA ILE A 219 21.73 -19.96 -1.23
C ILE A 219 21.22 -20.31 0.16
N ASP A 220 22.08 -20.25 1.16
CA ASP A 220 21.71 -20.46 2.56
C ASP A 220 20.70 -19.42 3.03
N ALA A 221 19.75 -19.83 3.87
CA ALA A 221 18.67 -18.96 4.35
C ALA A 221 19.17 -17.77 5.21
N GLU A 222 20.40 -17.85 5.73
CA GLU A 222 21.05 -16.73 6.41
C GLU A 222 21.47 -15.62 5.44
N ASN A 223 21.82 -15.99 4.20
CA ASN A 223 22.22 -15.08 3.13
C ASN A 223 21.07 -14.72 2.19
N MET A 224 19.83 -15.08 2.53
CA MET A 224 18.65 -14.75 1.76
C MET A 224 17.67 -13.92 2.60
N LEU A 225 17.28 -12.76 2.07
CA LEU A 225 16.09 -12.03 2.49
C LEU A 225 14.90 -12.58 1.71
N HIS A 226 13.84 -12.92 2.44
CA HIS A 226 12.59 -13.37 1.85
C HIS A 226 11.45 -12.70 2.59
N LEU A 227 10.82 -11.73 1.93
CA LEU A 227 9.61 -11.08 2.43
C LEU A 227 8.44 -11.59 1.60
N LYS A 228 7.44 -12.17 2.28
CA LYS A 228 6.26 -12.77 1.64
C LYS A 228 4.98 -12.28 2.28
N PHE A 229 4.00 -11.99 1.43
CA PHE A 229 2.65 -11.66 1.82
C PHE A 229 1.87 -12.96 2.04
N THR A 230 1.64 -13.29 3.31
CA THR A 230 0.95 -14.53 3.72
C THR A 230 -0.30 -14.19 4.50
N ARG A 231 -1.38 -14.94 4.24
CA ARG A 231 -2.66 -14.84 4.97
C ARG A 231 -2.99 -16.09 5.78
N ARG A 232 -2.23 -17.17 5.57
CA ARG A 232 -2.37 -18.45 6.26
C ARG A 232 -1.04 -18.85 6.87
N LEU A 233 -1.10 -19.46 8.05
CA LEU A 233 0.07 -20.06 8.69
C LEU A 233 0.61 -21.22 7.84
N HIS A 234 1.92 -21.48 7.94
CA HIS A 234 2.64 -22.52 7.17
C HIS A 234 2.62 -22.33 5.65
N GLN A 235 2.36 -21.11 5.17
CA GLN A 235 2.48 -20.78 3.74
C GLN A 235 3.95 -20.49 3.39
N THR A 236 4.53 -21.21 2.44
CA THR A 236 5.94 -21.13 2.04
C THR A 236 6.22 -19.92 1.16
N ARG A 237 5.41 -19.71 0.12
CA ARG A 237 5.52 -18.62 -0.86
C ARG A 237 4.40 -17.59 -0.71
N GLY A 238 4.69 -16.34 -1.05
CA GLY A 238 3.72 -15.25 -0.96
C GLY A 238 2.71 -15.22 -2.12
N THR A 239 1.58 -14.56 -1.91
CA THR A 239 0.57 -14.30 -2.94
C THR A 239 0.28 -12.81 -3.03
N SER A 240 0.03 -12.28 -4.23
CA SER A 240 -0.25 -10.86 -4.46
C SER A 240 -1.26 -10.28 -3.47
N LEU A 241 -1.00 -9.05 -2.99
CA LEU A 241 -1.93 -8.27 -2.17
C LEU A 241 -3.30 -8.15 -2.86
N LEU A 242 -3.28 -7.98 -4.18
CA LEU A 242 -4.48 -7.76 -4.99
C LEU A 242 -5.27 -9.03 -5.29
N SER A 243 -4.79 -10.22 -4.92
CA SER A 243 -5.42 -11.51 -5.25
C SER A 243 -6.93 -11.56 -4.98
N GLY A 244 -7.43 -10.90 -3.93
CA GLY A 244 -8.87 -10.84 -3.61
C GLY A 244 -9.69 -9.84 -4.44
N VAL A 245 -9.04 -8.91 -5.14
CA VAL A 245 -9.67 -7.82 -5.92
C VAL A 245 -9.28 -7.82 -7.40
N LEU A 246 -8.35 -8.68 -7.85
CA LEU A 246 -7.89 -8.76 -9.25
C LEU A 246 -9.06 -8.86 -10.25
N MET A 247 -9.99 -9.81 -10.03
CA MET A 247 -11.14 -9.99 -10.91
C MET A 247 -12.04 -8.75 -10.96
N ARG A 248 -12.17 -8.03 -9.83
CA ARG A 248 -12.95 -6.80 -9.76
C ARG A 248 -12.26 -5.66 -10.52
N LEU A 249 -10.94 -5.55 -10.40
CA LEU A 249 -10.14 -4.57 -11.13
C LEU A 249 -10.21 -4.81 -12.64
N SER A 250 -10.07 -6.06 -13.11
CA SER A 250 -10.22 -6.40 -14.53
C SER A 250 -11.62 -6.05 -15.04
N ALA A 251 -12.66 -6.47 -14.31
CA ALA A 251 -14.04 -6.18 -14.68
C ALA A 251 -14.35 -4.68 -14.67
N LEU A 252 -13.75 -3.90 -13.76
CA LEU A 252 -13.91 -2.45 -13.73
C LEU A 252 -13.30 -1.80 -14.98
N LYS A 253 -12.09 -2.20 -15.37
CA LYS A 253 -11.44 -1.72 -16.60
C LYS A 253 -12.26 -2.05 -17.84
N GLU A 254 -12.67 -3.31 -17.98
CA GLU A 254 -13.50 -3.76 -19.12
C GLU A 254 -14.83 -3.01 -19.19
N TYR A 255 -15.43 -2.72 -18.04
CA TYR A 255 -16.66 -1.94 -17.96
C TYR A 255 -16.45 -0.49 -18.39
N GLU A 256 -15.38 0.17 -17.93
CA GLU A 256 -15.04 1.54 -18.34
C GLU A 256 -14.75 1.63 -19.86
N ASP A 257 -14.01 0.66 -20.40
CA ASP A 257 -13.71 0.57 -21.84
C ASP A 257 -14.98 0.33 -22.68
N SER A 258 -15.89 -0.51 -22.17
CA SER A 258 -17.20 -0.78 -22.81
C SER A 258 -18.09 0.46 -22.80
N GLU A 259 -18.10 1.20 -21.70
CA GLU A 259 -18.87 2.44 -21.57
C GLU A 259 -18.32 3.55 -22.47
N LEU A 260 -16.99 3.66 -22.61
CA LEU A 260 -16.35 4.57 -23.56
C LEU A 260 -16.71 4.20 -25.01
N THR A 261 -16.69 2.91 -25.35
CA THR A 261 -17.08 2.43 -26.69
C THR A 261 -18.54 2.69 -26.96
N ALA A 262 -19.42 2.42 -25.99
CA ALA A 262 -20.84 2.73 -26.09
C ALA A 262 -21.09 4.23 -26.25
N ALA A 263 -20.35 5.10 -25.55
CA ALA A 263 -20.43 6.54 -25.71
C ALA A 263 -19.99 7.00 -27.11
N ARG A 264 -18.94 6.38 -27.68
CA ARG A 264 -18.50 6.64 -29.07
C ARG A 264 -19.56 6.22 -30.09
N ILE A 265 -20.17 5.04 -29.93
CA ILE A 265 -21.27 4.58 -30.79
C ILE A 265 -22.48 5.50 -30.65
N ALA A 266 -22.83 5.92 -29.43
CA ALA A 266 -23.92 6.85 -29.18
C ALA A 266 -23.69 8.22 -29.83
N ALA A 267 -22.44 8.67 -29.88
CA ALA A 267 -22.06 9.91 -30.57
C ALA A 267 -22.08 9.77 -32.11
N ALA A 268 -21.92 8.55 -32.63
CA ALA A 268 -22.10 8.26 -34.05
C ALA A 268 -23.61 8.24 -34.36
N LEU A 269 -24.13 9.38 -34.82
CA LEU A 269 -25.55 9.58 -35.09
C LEU A 269 -26.00 8.63 -36.22
N GLY A 270 -26.79 7.61 -35.87
CA GLY A 270 -27.43 6.71 -36.84
C GLY A 270 -28.83 7.18 -37.19
N MET A 271 -29.04 7.55 -38.46
CA MET A 271 -30.36 7.86 -39.00
C MET A 271 -30.78 6.76 -39.97
N TYR A 272 -32.05 6.37 -39.93
CA TYR A 272 -32.64 5.45 -40.89
C TYR A 272 -33.91 6.06 -41.47
N ILE A 273 -34.20 5.71 -42.72
CA ILE A 273 -35.43 6.11 -43.40
C ILE A 273 -36.37 4.91 -43.36
N LYS A 274 -37.48 5.04 -42.64
CA LYS A 274 -38.56 4.05 -42.64
C LYS A 274 -39.45 4.31 -43.85
N LYS A 275 -39.46 3.40 -44.83
CA LYS A 275 -40.38 3.46 -45.97
C LYS A 275 -41.75 2.92 -45.57
N GLY A 276 -42.82 3.58 -46.02
CA GLY A 276 -44.22 3.23 -45.74
C GLY A 276 -44.67 1.88 -46.32
N ASP A 277 -45.89 1.48 -45.98
CA ASP A 277 -46.46 0.16 -46.30
C ASP A 277 -46.61 -0.06 -47.82
N GLY A 278 -46.48 -1.32 -48.26
CA GLY A 278 -46.26 -1.71 -49.67
C GLY A 278 -47.39 -1.40 -50.65
N GLN A 279 -48.49 -0.78 -50.22
CA GLN A 279 -49.59 -0.33 -51.08
C GLN A 279 -49.34 1.03 -51.76
N SER A 280 -48.29 1.74 -51.37
CA SER A 280 -47.88 3.03 -51.96
C SER A 280 -46.80 2.91 -53.04
N PHE A 281 -46.34 1.69 -53.35
CA PHE A 281 -45.37 1.43 -54.41
C PHE A 281 -46.11 1.23 -55.74
N ASP A 282 -46.32 2.31 -56.49
CA ASP A 282 -46.70 2.21 -57.89
C ASP A 282 -45.47 1.76 -58.71
N GLY A 283 -45.65 0.80 -59.61
CA GLY A 283 -44.62 -0.09 -60.15
C GLY A 283 -43.53 0.53 -61.04
N ASP A 284 -43.38 1.85 -61.10
CA ASP A 284 -42.44 2.56 -61.99
C ASP A 284 -41.58 3.60 -61.23
N ALA A 285 -40.88 3.16 -60.19
CA ALA A 285 -39.81 3.97 -59.60
C ALA A 285 -38.47 3.54 -60.18
N GLU A 286 -37.92 4.35 -61.10
CA GLU A 286 -36.52 4.26 -61.52
C GLU A 286 -35.62 4.07 -60.30
N GLN A 287 -34.80 3.03 -60.37
CA GLN A 287 -33.81 2.68 -59.37
C GLN A 287 -32.70 3.72 -59.43
N SER A 288 -32.93 4.90 -58.83
CA SER A 288 -31.90 5.92 -58.66
C SER A 288 -30.86 5.37 -57.68
N ASP A 289 -29.76 4.92 -58.26
CA ASP A 289 -28.51 4.53 -57.61
C ASP A 289 -28.10 5.59 -56.56
N ASP A 290 -27.65 5.12 -55.39
CA ASP A 290 -27.01 5.88 -54.30
C ASP A 290 -27.46 7.33 -54.09
N ARG A 291 -28.53 7.54 -53.30
CA ARG A 291 -28.76 8.86 -52.67
C ARG A 291 -27.72 9.08 -51.59
N GLU A 292 -26.68 9.86 -51.89
CA GLU A 292 -25.75 10.35 -50.88
C GLU A 292 -26.44 11.39 -49.98
N VAL A 293 -26.65 11.03 -48.72
CA VAL A 293 -27.21 11.93 -47.71
C VAL A 293 -26.06 12.64 -46.99
N MET A 294 -25.81 13.90 -47.35
CA MET A 294 -24.86 14.77 -46.65
C MET A 294 -25.51 15.28 -45.35
N ILE A 295 -24.90 14.94 -44.20
CA ILE A 295 -25.40 15.34 -42.88
C ILE A 295 -24.54 16.51 -42.36
N GLN A 296 -25.14 17.69 -42.19
CA GLN A 296 -24.52 18.83 -41.50
C GLN A 296 -25.43 19.39 -40.39
N PRO A 297 -24.86 19.96 -39.31
CA PRO A 297 -25.64 20.55 -38.22
C PRO A 297 -26.59 21.65 -38.72
N GLY A 298 -27.89 21.52 -38.41
CA GLY A 298 -28.92 22.51 -38.79
C GLY A 298 -29.63 22.25 -40.13
N MET A 299 -29.34 21.14 -40.82
CA MET A 299 -30.04 20.76 -42.05
C MET A 299 -31.46 20.25 -41.78
N LEU A 300 -32.41 20.72 -42.59
CA LEU A 300 -33.76 20.17 -42.72
C LEU A 300 -33.78 19.24 -43.93
N TYR A 301 -34.25 18.00 -43.75
CA TYR A 301 -34.44 17.06 -44.86
C TYR A 301 -35.80 17.31 -45.52
N ASP A 302 -35.77 17.87 -46.73
CA ASP A 302 -36.98 18.20 -47.51
C ASP A 302 -37.28 17.14 -48.60
N ASP A 303 -36.30 16.29 -48.95
CA ASP A 303 -36.42 15.28 -50.02
C ASP A 303 -37.04 13.93 -49.58
N LEU A 304 -37.89 13.93 -48.56
CA LEU A 304 -38.58 12.72 -48.09
C LEU A 304 -39.75 12.37 -49.03
N LYS A 305 -39.80 11.13 -49.55
CA LYS A 305 -40.94 10.69 -50.38
C LYS A 305 -42.20 10.48 -49.51
N PRO A 306 -43.41 10.55 -50.11
CA PRO A 306 -44.65 10.27 -49.38
C PRO A 306 -44.62 8.91 -48.68
N GLY A 307 -44.78 8.91 -47.35
CA GLY A 307 -44.69 7.71 -46.50
C GLY A 307 -43.29 7.36 -45.97
N GLU A 308 -42.26 8.15 -46.27
CA GLU A 308 -40.93 8.02 -45.66
C GLU A 308 -40.83 8.83 -44.35
N GLU A 309 -40.42 8.20 -43.26
CA GLU A 309 -40.16 8.86 -41.97
C GLU A 309 -38.68 8.70 -41.59
N ILE A 310 -38.02 9.79 -41.17
CA ILE A 310 -36.67 9.72 -40.62
C ILE A 310 -36.75 9.28 -39.17
N GLY A 311 -36.34 8.04 -38.90
CA GLY A 311 -36.07 7.57 -37.56
C GLY A 311 -34.63 7.88 -37.17
N MET A 312 -34.43 8.45 -35.98
CA MET A 312 -33.12 8.46 -35.35
C MET A 312 -32.98 7.22 -34.47
N ILE A 313 -31.84 6.53 -34.57
CA ILE A 313 -31.44 5.57 -33.55
C ILE A 313 -31.01 6.39 -32.34
N LYS A 314 -31.97 6.72 -31.47
CA LYS A 314 -31.69 7.40 -30.21
C LYS A 314 -30.93 6.43 -29.31
N SER A 315 -29.73 6.82 -28.91
CA SER A 315 -29.06 6.20 -27.78
C SER A 315 -29.50 6.95 -26.53
N ASP A 316 -30.19 6.28 -25.59
CA ASP A 316 -30.63 6.86 -24.30
C ASP A 316 -29.45 7.08 -23.32
N ARG A 317 -28.29 7.48 -23.84
CA ARG A 317 -27.08 7.84 -23.09
C ARG A 317 -27.01 9.37 -23.00
N PRO A 318 -26.64 9.96 -21.85
CA PRO A 318 -25.69 9.43 -20.86
C PRO A 318 -26.32 8.64 -19.70
N ASN A 319 -25.55 7.68 -19.14
CA ASN A 319 -25.92 6.92 -17.94
C ASN A 319 -25.47 7.67 -16.67
N PRO A 320 -26.38 8.29 -15.89
CA PRO A 320 -26.01 9.07 -14.70
C PRO A 320 -25.50 8.19 -13.54
N ASN A 321 -25.77 6.88 -13.55
CA ASN A 321 -25.40 5.97 -12.46
C ASN A 321 -23.98 5.38 -12.60
N LEU A 322 -23.28 5.69 -13.69
CA LEU A 322 -21.93 5.18 -13.96
C LEU A 322 -20.98 5.50 -12.79
N GLU A 323 -20.99 6.75 -12.34
CA GLU A 323 -20.11 7.21 -11.25
C GLU A 323 -20.45 6.51 -9.93
N THR A 324 -21.74 6.35 -9.61
CA THR A 324 -22.16 5.68 -8.37
C THR A 324 -21.71 4.22 -8.35
N PHE A 325 -21.87 3.49 -9.47
CA PHE A 325 -21.39 2.12 -9.59
C PHE A 325 -19.86 2.04 -9.49
N ARG A 326 -19.14 2.89 -10.24
CA ARG A 326 -17.66 2.98 -10.20
C ARG A 326 -17.15 3.24 -8.78
N ASN A 327 -17.73 4.22 -8.09
CA ASN A 327 -17.37 4.55 -6.71
C ASN A 327 -17.69 3.37 -5.75
N GLY A 328 -18.76 2.63 -5.99
CA GLY A 328 -19.06 1.38 -5.27
C GLY A 328 -17.99 0.31 -5.46
N GLN A 329 -17.53 0.10 -6.71
CA GLN A 329 -16.45 -0.85 -7.01
C GLN A 329 -15.13 -0.43 -6.37
N LEU A 330 -14.77 0.85 -6.45
CA LEU A 330 -13.56 1.41 -5.85
C LEU A 330 -13.52 1.25 -4.33
N ARG A 331 -14.64 1.42 -3.63
CA ARG A 331 -14.72 1.14 -2.19
C ARG A 331 -14.45 -0.32 -1.87
N ALA A 332 -14.96 -1.24 -2.68
CA ALA A 332 -14.70 -2.66 -2.51
C ALA A 332 -13.25 -3.04 -2.82
N VAL A 333 -12.62 -2.36 -3.80
CA VAL A 333 -11.18 -2.50 -4.08
C VAL A 333 -10.36 -2.00 -2.88
N ALA A 334 -10.66 -0.81 -2.36
CA ALA A 334 -9.98 -0.20 -1.21
C ALA A 334 -9.98 -1.14 0.02
N ALA A 335 -11.13 -1.76 0.31
CA ALA A 335 -11.26 -2.74 1.39
C ALA A 335 -10.33 -3.96 1.20
N GLY A 336 -10.06 -4.36 -0.04
CA GLY A 336 -9.19 -5.50 -0.36
C GLY A 336 -7.71 -5.16 -0.50
N SER A 337 -7.36 -3.90 -0.78
CA SER A 337 -5.99 -3.42 -1.04
C SER A 337 -5.32 -2.71 0.15
N ARG A 338 -5.96 -2.68 1.33
CA ARG A 338 -5.50 -1.96 2.55
C ARG A 338 -5.33 -0.45 2.34
N LEU A 339 -5.97 0.12 1.32
CA LEU A 339 -5.99 1.54 1.04
C LEU A 339 -7.33 2.15 1.43
N SER A 340 -7.31 3.47 1.56
CA SER A 340 -8.51 4.26 1.75
C SER A 340 -9.20 4.53 0.40
N PHE A 341 -10.54 4.67 0.39
CA PHE A 341 -11.30 5.00 -0.82
C PHE A 341 -10.82 6.34 -1.39
N SER A 342 -10.70 7.37 -0.55
CA SER A 342 -10.27 8.71 -0.95
C SER A 342 -8.87 8.71 -1.55
N SER A 343 -7.96 7.88 -1.01
CA SER A 343 -6.61 7.72 -1.55
C SER A 343 -6.60 6.99 -2.91
N THR A 344 -7.44 5.97 -3.06
CA THR A 344 -7.53 5.15 -4.29
C THR A 344 -8.23 5.90 -5.41
N ALA A 345 -9.37 6.53 -5.12
CA ALA A 345 -10.20 7.25 -6.08
C ALA A 345 -9.76 8.70 -6.30
N ARG A 346 -8.79 9.20 -5.51
CA ARG A 346 -8.39 10.63 -5.44
C ARG A 346 -9.57 11.57 -5.19
N ASN A 347 -10.58 11.08 -4.45
CA ASN A 347 -11.79 11.80 -4.13
C ASN A 347 -11.83 12.11 -2.63
N TYR A 348 -11.61 13.37 -2.27
CA TYR A 348 -11.63 13.83 -0.87
C TYR A 348 -12.91 14.63 -0.58
N ASN A 349 -14.07 14.12 -0.99
CA ASN A 349 -15.36 14.72 -0.63
C ASN A 349 -15.84 14.19 0.73
N GLY A 350 -16.19 15.09 1.64
CA GLY A 350 -16.71 14.73 2.96
C GLY A 350 -16.43 15.78 4.03
N THR A 351 -16.91 15.55 5.25
CA THR A 351 -16.56 16.39 6.40
C THR A 351 -15.13 16.11 6.86
N TYR A 352 -14.48 17.09 7.47
CA TYR A 352 -13.13 16.94 8.05
C TYR A 352 -13.03 15.71 8.97
N SER A 353 -14.05 15.47 9.80
CA SER A 353 -14.11 14.35 10.73
C SER A 353 -14.12 12.99 10.02
N ALA A 354 -14.88 12.84 8.94
CA ALA A 354 -14.95 11.59 8.18
C ALA A 354 -13.63 11.28 7.47
N GLN A 355 -13.03 12.28 6.84
CA GLN A 355 -11.72 12.14 6.18
C GLN A 355 -10.61 11.80 7.17
N ARG A 356 -10.65 12.40 8.36
CA ARG A 356 -9.69 12.10 9.42
C ARG A 356 -9.85 10.67 9.94
N GLN A 357 -11.08 10.19 10.11
CA GLN A 357 -11.33 8.80 10.52
C GLN A 357 -10.80 7.81 9.46
N GLU A 358 -11.09 8.07 8.19
CA GLU A 358 -10.58 7.26 7.08
C GLU A 358 -9.04 7.25 7.04
N LEU A 359 -8.40 8.41 7.24
CA LEU A 359 -6.95 8.52 7.25
C LEU A 359 -6.33 7.76 8.43
N VAL A 360 -6.93 7.85 9.62
CA VAL A 360 -6.45 7.12 10.82
C VAL A 360 -6.54 5.61 10.60
N GLU A 361 -7.69 5.09 10.14
CA GLU A 361 -7.88 3.65 9.90
C GLU A 361 -6.92 3.12 8.81
N SER A 362 -6.72 3.89 7.74
CA SER A 362 -5.80 3.50 6.67
C SER A 362 -4.32 3.54 7.10
N THR A 363 -3.97 4.45 8.01
CA THR A 363 -2.58 4.60 8.51
C THR A 363 -2.14 3.37 9.27
N ASP A 364 -3.00 2.79 10.11
CA ASP A 364 -2.70 1.54 10.81
C ASP A 364 -2.38 0.40 9.83
N GLY A 365 -3.11 0.36 8.70
CA GLY A 365 -2.84 -0.57 7.60
C GLY A 365 -1.43 -0.40 7.01
N TYR A 366 -0.99 0.84 6.79
CA TYR A 366 0.34 1.14 6.26
C TYR A 366 1.45 0.81 7.27
N LEU A 367 1.23 1.11 8.56
CA LEU A 367 2.19 0.82 9.62
C LEU A 367 2.44 -0.68 9.78
N ILE A 368 1.41 -1.52 9.61
CA ILE A 368 1.59 -2.99 9.61
C ILE A 368 2.49 -3.43 8.45
N LEU A 369 2.25 -2.93 7.23
CA LEU A 369 3.09 -3.25 6.07
C LEU A 369 4.53 -2.74 6.26
N GLN A 370 4.67 -1.57 6.88
CA GLN A 370 5.97 -0.98 7.22
C GLN A 370 6.73 -1.83 8.22
N ASP A 371 6.10 -2.30 9.29
CA ASP A 371 6.75 -3.18 10.28
C ASP A 371 7.18 -4.51 9.67
N TRP A 372 6.36 -5.09 8.78
CA TRP A 372 6.72 -6.32 8.05
C TRP A 372 7.94 -6.09 7.16
N PHE A 373 7.97 -4.98 6.43
CA PHE A 373 9.11 -4.61 5.58
C PHE A 373 10.37 -4.34 6.40
N ILE A 374 10.26 -3.58 7.50
CA ILE A 374 11.35 -3.29 8.42
C ILE A 374 11.91 -4.59 9.01
N GLY A 375 11.05 -5.46 9.51
CA GLY A 375 11.45 -6.70 10.17
C GLY A 375 12.16 -7.67 9.23
N ALA A 376 11.62 -7.88 8.03
CA ALA A 376 12.14 -8.87 7.08
C ALA A 376 13.32 -8.36 6.25
N VAL A 377 13.29 -7.08 5.84
CA VAL A 377 14.25 -6.48 4.90
C VAL A 377 15.20 -5.56 5.65
N THR A 378 14.74 -4.37 6.06
CA THR A 378 15.65 -3.30 6.52
C THR A 378 16.47 -3.70 7.74
N ARG A 379 15.87 -4.39 8.71
CA ARG A 379 16.56 -4.83 9.94
C ARG A 379 17.63 -5.88 9.65
N ARG A 380 17.32 -6.90 8.84
CA ARG A 380 18.30 -7.93 8.46
C ARG A 380 19.43 -7.35 7.60
N MET A 381 19.07 -6.49 6.66
CA MET A 381 19.99 -5.74 5.81
C MET A 381 20.97 -4.91 6.64
N TYR A 382 20.47 -4.04 7.51
CA TYR A 382 21.28 -3.19 8.39
C TYR A 382 22.21 -4.01 9.29
N ARG A 383 21.70 -5.07 9.93
CA ARG A 383 22.51 -5.90 10.82
C ARG A 383 23.65 -6.62 10.09
N SER A 384 23.38 -7.11 8.88
CA SER A 384 24.38 -7.80 8.06
C SER A 384 25.41 -6.82 7.52
N TRP A 385 24.97 -5.64 7.08
CA TRP A 385 25.88 -4.56 6.70
C TRP A 385 26.77 -4.13 7.87
N LEU A 386 26.22 -3.92 9.07
CA LEU A 386 27.00 -3.46 10.23
C LEU A 386 28.07 -4.50 10.62
N LYS A 387 27.75 -5.81 10.53
CA LYS A 387 28.74 -6.87 10.70
C LYS A 387 29.89 -6.73 9.71
N MET A 388 29.57 -6.50 8.44
CA MET A 388 30.60 -6.35 7.39
C MET A 388 31.39 -5.06 7.51
N ALA A 389 30.76 -3.95 7.92
CA ALA A 389 31.44 -2.68 8.13
C ALA A 389 32.42 -2.71 9.32
N ILE A 390 32.11 -3.50 10.35
CA ILE A 390 33.05 -3.77 11.44
C ILE A 390 34.16 -4.69 10.95
N ALA A 391 33.84 -5.75 10.22
CA ALA A 391 34.81 -6.69 9.68
C ALA A 391 35.79 -6.06 8.68
N SER A 392 35.35 -5.07 7.89
CA SER A 392 36.21 -4.31 6.97
C SER A 392 37.06 -3.24 7.67
N GLY A 393 36.82 -2.98 8.96
CA GLY A 393 37.55 -1.97 9.74
C GLY A 393 37.09 -0.53 9.53
N GLU A 394 36.04 -0.31 8.73
CA GLU A 394 35.43 1.00 8.49
C GLU A 394 34.74 1.55 9.75
N ILE A 395 34.21 0.66 10.60
CA ILE A 395 33.60 1.01 11.89
C ILE A 395 34.40 0.35 13.02
N LYS A 396 35.07 1.16 13.83
CA LYS A 396 35.81 0.70 15.01
C LYS A 396 34.91 0.77 16.23
N VAL A 397 34.58 -0.39 16.81
CA VAL A 397 33.77 -0.45 18.04
C VAL A 397 34.66 -0.09 19.24
N PRO A 398 34.38 1.00 19.99
CA PRO A 398 35.16 1.36 21.17
C PRO A 398 35.07 0.34 22.29
N ARG A 399 36.10 0.28 23.15
CA ARG A 399 36.05 -0.52 24.38
C ARG A 399 34.98 0.07 25.33
N GLY A 400 34.11 -0.77 25.88
CA GLY A 400 33.04 -0.36 26.79
C GLY A 400 31.66 -0.17 26.15
N VAL A 401 31.50 -0.54 24.87
CA VAL A 401 30.18 -0.71 24.25
C VAL A 401 29.57 -2.05 24.69
N ASP A 402 28.28 -2.04 24.99
CA ASP A 402 27.52 -3.25 25.22
C ASP A 402 27.23 -3.94 23.87
N MET A 403 27.85 -5.11 23.67
CA MET A 403 27.80 -5.87 22.43
C MET A 403 26.38 -6.36 22.09
N GLU A 404 25.50 -6.54 23.08
CA GLU A 404 24.11 -6.93 22.83
C GLU A 404 23.32 -5.80 22.13
N THR A 405 23.66 -4.55 22.46
CA THR A 405 22.99 -3.36 21.95
C THR A 405 23.61 -2.82 20.65
N LEU A 406 24.77 -3.35 20.24
CA LEU A 406 25.52 -2.87 19.07
C LEU A 406 24.68 -2.86 17.78
N TYR A 407 23.86 -3.90 17.60
CA TYR A 407 22.96 -4.05 16.44
C TYR A 407 21.57 -3.44 16.68
N GLY A 408 21.38 -2.74 17.79
CA GLY A 408 20.17 -2.03 18.15
C GLY A 408 20.01 -0.76 17.33
N ALA A 409 18.87 -0.62 16.66
CA ALA A 409 18.51 0.58 15.93
C ALA A 409 17.00 0.81 16.04
N VAL A 410 16.61 2.08 15.99
CA VAL A 410 15.23 2.50 15.80
C VAL A 410 15.00 2.66 14.30
N TYR A 411 13.88 2.11 13.82
CA TYR A 411 13.50 2.13 12.43
C TYR A 411 12.24 2.99 12.29
N SER A 412 12.29 3.97 11.40
CA SER A 412 11.20 4.91 11.20
C SER A 412 10.92 5.03 9.71
N GLY A 413 9.71 4.72 9.27
CA GLY A 413 9.28 5.05 7.92
C GLY A 413 8.54 6.39 7.86
N PRO A 414 7.76 6.62 6.79
CA PRO A 414 7.00 7.85 6.63
C PRO A 414 5.99 8.06 7.74
N VAL A 415 5.93 9.28 8.25
CA VAL A 415 4.99 9.71 9.27
C VAL A 415 3.70 10.24 8.64
N MET A 416 2.60 10.12 9.38
CA MET A 416 1.32 10.67 8.95
C MET A 416 1.43 12.20 8.84
N PRO A 417 1.17 12.80 7.67
CA PRO A 417 1.12 14.24 7.54
C PRO A 417 -0.17 14.74 8.19
N TRP A 418 -0.05 15.78 9.00
CA TRP A 418 -1.18 16.39 9.67
C TRP A 418 -1.88 17.40 8.76
N ILE A 419 -3.20 17.49 8.90
CA ILE A 419 -4.02 18.37 8.08
C ILE A 419 -3.96 19.83 8.58
N ASP A 420 -3.85 20.03 9.91
CA ASP A 420 -3.79 21.35 10.55
C ASP A 420 -2.54 21.44 11.44
N PRO A 421 -1.46 22.08 10.95
CA PRO A 421 -0.19 22.18 11.67
C PRO A 421 -0.28 22.95 13.00
N VAL A 422 -1.22 23.90 13.12
CA VAL A 422 -1.34 24.75 14.32
C VAL A 422 -1.94 23.96 15.47
N LYS A 423 -3.01 23.21 15.20
CA LYS A 423 -3.61 22.32 16.22
C LYS A 423 -2.63 21.23 16.64
N GLU A 424 -1.83 20.74 15.72
CA GLU A 424 -0.81 19.73 16.00
C GLU A 424 0.29 20.28 16.92
N ALA A 425 0.89 21.42 16.59
CA ALA A 425 1.92 22.04 17.40
C ALA A 425 1.43 22.33 18.83
N ASN A 426 0.17 22.79 18.96
CA ASN A 426 -0.45 23.01 20.27
C ASN A 426 -0.68 21.68 21.02
N ALA A 427 -1.10 20.61 20.34
CA ALA A 427 -1.25 19.29 20.94
C ALA A 427 0.09 18.73 21.42
N TRP A 428 1.15 18.80 20.61
CA TRP A 428 2.50 18.38 21.02
C TRP A 428 3.03 19.21 22.17
N LYS A 429 2.85 20.54 22.13
CA LYS A 429 3.21 21.42 23.24
C LYS A 429 2.52 21.00 24.54
N LEU A 430 1.23 20.67 24.48
CA LEU A 430 0.47 20.20 25.64
C LEU A 430 0.95 18.82 26.12
N GLN A 431 1.24 17.89 25.22
CA GLN A 431 1.73 16.54 25.57
C GLN A 431 3.13 16.57 26.20
N ILE A 432 4.04 17.38 25.64
CA ILE A 432 5.40 17.55 26.17
C ILE A 432 5.34 18.23 27.54
N ARG A 433 4.54 19.30 27.68
CA ARG A 433 4.32 19.96 28.97
C ARG A 433 3.65 19.05 30.00
N GLY A 434 2.75 18.18 29.56
CA GLY A 434 2.09 17.17 30.39
C GLY A 434 2.95 15.96 30.71
N GLY A 435 4.18 15.87 30.20
CA GLY A 435 5.09 14.74 30.42
C GLY A 435 4.71 13.44 29.69
N ALA A 436 3.70 13.48 28.80
CA ALA A 436 3.25 12.33 28.04
C ALA A 436 4.13 12.05 26.80
N ALA A 437 4.91 13.03 26.35
CA ALA A 437 5.80 12.93 25.20
C ALA A 437 7.11 13.68 25.44
N THR A 438 8.16 13.32 24.69
CA THR A 438 9.43 14.05 24.68
C THR A 438 9.60 14.91 23.44
N GLU A 439 10.51 15.89 23.48
CA GLU A 439 10.92 16.64 22.28
C GLU A 439 11.39 15.71 21.16
N SER A 440 12.06 14.62 21.52
CA SER A 440 12.53 13.63 20.57
C SER A 440 11.38 12.92 19.87
N ASP A 441 10.27 12.66 20.57
CA ASP A 441 9.09 12.03 19.97
C ASP A 441 8.40 12.96 18.98
N TRP A 442 8.31 14.26 19.29
CA TRP A 442 7.78 15.25 18.36
C TRP A 442 8.65 15.40 17.11
N VAL A 443 9.97 15.46 17.27
CA VAL A 443 10.89 15.55 16.13
C VAL A 443 10.80 14.30 15.23
N ARG A 444 10.69 13.11 15.84
CA ARG A 444 10.47 11.85 15.10
C ARG A 444 9.12 11.82 14.40
N ALA A 445 8.06 12.33 15.03
CA ALA A 445 6.73 12.45 14.41
C ALA A 445 6.73 13.39 13.19
N SER A 446 7.73 14.28 13.09
CA SER A 446 8.00 15.08 11.88
C SER A 446 8.91 14.38 10.85
N GLY A 447 9.31 13.12 11.08
CA GLY A 447 10.22 12.37 10.22
C GLY A 447 11.67 12.86 10.25
N ARG A 448 12.10 13.51 11.33
CA ARG A 448 13.46 14.06 11.51
C ARG A 448 14.18 13.36 12.64
N ASN A 449 15.52 13.40 12.61
CA ASN A 449 16.34 12.85 13.67
C ASN A 449 16.49 13.87 14.83
N PRO A 450 16.17 13.50 16.08
CA PRO A 450 16.27 14.40 17.23
C PRO A 450 17.68 14.95 17.50
N ASP A 451 18.72 14.12 17.36
CA ASP A 451 20.09 14.55 17.62
C ASP A 451 20.55 15.57 16.58
N GLU A 452 20.24 15.34 15.30
CA GLU A 452 20.59 16.28 14.22
C GLU A 452 19.86 17.61 14.38
N VAL A 453 18.58 17.59 14.76
CA VAL A 453 17.83 18.83 15.01
C VAL A 453 18.46 19.60 16.17
N LYS A 454 18.84 18.94 17.26
CA LYS A 454 19.51 19.61 18.39
C LYS A 454 20.88 20.17 18.02
N THR A 455 21.70 19.41 17.29
CA THR A 455 23.02 19.87 16.82
C THR A 455 22.89 21.06 15.86
N ARG A 456 21.97 20.99 14.90
CA ARG A 456 21.72 22.10 13.96
C ARG A 456 21.17 23.32 14.67
N ARG A 457 20.23 23.13 15.60
CA ARG A 457 19.67 24.24 16.39
C ARG A 457 20.74 24.96 17.20
N LYS A 458 21.68 24.21 17.80
CA LYS A 458 22.83 24.80 18.49
C LYS A 458 23.69 25.62 17.53
N ALA A 459 24.07 25.04 16.39
CA ALA A 459 24.88 25.74 15.39
C ALA A 459 24.20 27.03 14.88
N GLU A 460 22.89 26.99 14.62
CA GLU A 460 22.10 28.17 14.23
C GLU A 460 22.11 29.25 15.32
N VAL A 461 21.93 28.87 16.59
CA VAL A 461 21.94 29.84 17.71
C VAL A 461 23.32 30.47 17.90
N ASP A 462 24.38 29.66 17.81
CA ASP A 462 25.76 30.13 17.91
C ASP A 462 26.08 31.09 16.74
N GLU A 463 25.73 30.72 15.50
CA GLU A 463 25.90 31.57 14.29
C GLU A 463 25.07 32.87 14.35
N ASN A 464 23.81 32.79 14.77
CA ASN A 464 22.97 33.97 14.93
C ASN A 464 23.54 34.94 15.97
N SER A 465 24.10 34.42 17.06
CA SER A 465 24.77 35.22 18.10
C SER A 465 26.02 35.90 17.55
N GLU A 466 26.82 35.21 16.73
CA GLU A 466 28.00 35.76 16.07
C GLU A 466 27.65 36.85 15.03
N LEU A 467 26.57 36.65 14.27
CA LEU A 467 26.09 37.58 13.25
C LEU A 467 25.22 38.72 13.80
N GLY A 468 24.92 38.72 15.11
CA GLY A 468 24.03 39.70 15.74
C GLY A 468 22.58 39.63 15.25
N LEU A 469 22.15 38.49 14.72
CA LEU A 469 20.80 38.28 14.21
C LEU A 469 19.85 37.90 15.36
N VAL A 470 18.82 38.71 15.57
CA VAL A 470 17.81 38.48 16.62
C VAL A 470 16.54 37.94 15.97
N PHE A 471 16.12 36.74 16.39
CA PHE A 471 14.88 36.12 15.94
C PHE A 471 13.99 35.80 17.14
N ASP A 472 12.67 35.97 16.98
CA ASP A 472 11.65 35.59 17.97
C ASP A 472 11.62 34.07 18.26
N THR A 473 12.31 33.26 17.45
CA THR A 473 12.43 31.81 17.65
C THR A 473 13.42 31.43 18.75
N ASP A 474 14.25 32.35 19.22
CA ASP A 474 15.16 32.13 20.35
C ASP A 474 14.41 32.38 21.68
N PRO A 475 14.26 31.36 22.56
CA PRO A 475 13.60 31.52 23.85
C PRO A 475 14.21 32.60 24.76
N ALA A 476 15.48 32.98 24.53
CA ALA A 476 16.12 34.08 25.26
C ALA A 476 15.55 35.46 24.88
N ASN A 477 14.94 35.58 23.70
CA ASN A 477 14.38 36.82 23.14
C ASN A 477 12.83 36.83 23.10
N ASP A 478 12.19 35.70 23.39
CA ASP A 478 10.72 35.63 23.54
C ASP A 478 10.29 36.33 24.83
N LYS A 479 9.96 37.63 24.71
CA LYS A 479 9.17 38.34 25.72
C LYS A 479 7.74 37.80 25.62
N GLY A 480 7.52 36.61 26.19
CA GLY A 480 6.30 35.82 26.12
C GLY A 480 5.08 36.68 25.85
N GLY A 481 4.60 36.64 24.60
CA GLY A 481 3.55 37.52 24.13
C GLY A 481 2.36 37.50 25.09
N THR A 482 2.03 38.67 25.63
CA THR A 482 0.74 38.98 26.25
C THR A 482 -0.34 38.78 25.21
N SER A 483 -0.84 37.54 25.10
CA SER A 483 -2.03 37.20 24.31
C SER A 483 -2.95 36.38 25.19
N ALA A 484 -3.46 37.06 26.21
CA ALA A 484 -4.60 36.62 27.00
C ALA A 484 -5.55 37.82 27.21
N GLU A 485 -5.97 38.47 26.12
CA GLU A 485 -7.35 38.94 26.07
C GLU A 485 -8.23 37.72 25.81
N VAL A 486 -8.44 36.94 26.87
CA VAL A 486 -9.57 36.04 26.95
C VAL A 486 -10.79 36.94 27.02
N LYS A 487 -11.47 37.18 25.89
CA LYS A 487 -12.84 37.69 25.92
C LYS A 487 -13.67 36.70 26.73
N GLN A 488 -14.01 37.08 27.96
CA GLN A 488 -15.03 36.39 28.73
C GLN A 488 -16.36 36.49 27.95
N PRO A 489 -17.05 35.38 27.65
CA PRO A 489 -18.36 35.44 27.03
C PRO A 489 -19.38 35.80 28.11
N GLY A 490 -19.80 37.07 28.17
CA GLY A 490 -20.91 37.43 29.05
C GLY A 490 -21.13 38.90 29.47
N GLU A 491 -20.61 39.91 28.79
CA GLU A 491 -21.00 41.31 29.07
C GLU A 491 -21.80 41.94 27.91
N PRO A 492 -22.97 42.54 28.19
CA PRO A 492 -23.79 43.19 27.16
C PRO A 492 -23.14 44.50 26.68
N PRO A 493 -23.41 44.94 25.43
CA PRO A 493 -22.73 46.09 24.86
C PRO A 493 -23.10 47.40 25.60
N PRO A 494 -22.15 48.33 25.76
CA PRO A 494 -22.42 49.61 26.39
C PRO A 494 -23.35 50.48 25.52
N GLU A 495 -24.34 51.10 26.15
CA GLU A 495 -25.29 52.04 25.54
C GLU A 495 -24.57 53.20 24.83
N SER A 496 -24.91 53.39 23.57
CA SER A 496 -24.49 54.56 22.79
C SER A 496 -25.17 55.83 23.33
N GLN A 497 -24.46 56.63 24.11
CA GLN A 497 -24.88 58.00 24.40
C GLN A 497 -24.64 58.90 23.18
N ARG A 498 -25.75 59.27 22.53
CA ARG A 498 -25.88 60.41 21.61
C ARG A 498 -25.37 61.70 22.23
N LYS A 499 -24.61 62.50 21.48
CA LYS A 499 -24.66 63.97 21.47
C LYS A 499 -24.41 64.41 20.02
N LYS A 500 -25.46 64.82 19.31
CA LYS A 500 -26.02 66.18 19.17
C LYS A 500 -25.33 66.93 18.03
#